data_AF-A0A7X6SJW2-F1
#
_entry.id   AF-A0A7X6SJW2-F1
#
_cell.length_a   1.000
_cell.length_b   1.000
_cell.length_c   1.000
_cell.angle_alpha   90.00
_cell.angle_beta   90.00
_cell.angle_gamma   90.00
#
_symmetry.space_group_name_H-M   'P 1'
#
loop_
_entity.id
_entity.type
_entity.pdbx_description
1 polymer ?
#
loop_
_entity_poly.entity_id
_entity_poly.type
_entity_poly.pdbx_seq_one_letter_code
_entity_poly.pdbx_strand_id
1 'polypeptide(L)'
;MKIGLFDSRAADGATLDSLIASAASAHDGGFDSWWIPQIFGYEALSVLAVVGHAVPDIALGTAVVPTYPRHPMTMAQLALTVQA
;
A
#
# COMPACT_ATOMS: atom_id res chain seq x y z
N MET A 1 -14.29 -5.81 15.75
CA MET A 1 -13.24 -6.62 15.10
C MET A 1 -12.83 -5.87 13.85
N LYS A 2 -11.53 -5.71 13.56
CA LYS A 2 -11.05 -5.06 12.33
C LYS A 2 -10.60 -6.10 11.31
N ILE A 3 -10.93 -5.92 10.04
CA ILE A 3 -10.63 -6.83 8.93
C ILE A 3 -9.89 -6.06 7.82
N GLY A 4 -8.71 -6.53 7.44
CA GLY A 4 -7.93 -5.97 6.34
C GLY A 4 -7.90 -6.89 5.12
N LEU A 5 -7.77 -6.29 3.93
CA LEU A 5 -7.60 -7.00 2.67
C LEU A 5 -6.13 -6.90 2.21
N PHE A 6 -5.54 -8.05 1.88
CA PHE A 6 -4.22 -8.12 1.28
C PHE A 6 -4.35 -8.27 -0.24
N ASP A 7 -3.65 -7.43 -0.99
CA ASP A 7 -3.64 -7.42 -2.45
C ASP A 7 -2.23 -7.65 -2.98
N SER A 8 -1.99 -8.82 -3.56
CA SER A 8 -0.69 -9.16 -4.16
C SER A 8 -0.48 -8.58 -5.55
N ARG A 9 -1.50 -8.00 -6.19
CA ARG A 9 -1.43 -7.60 -7.61
C ARG A 9 -0.40 -6.49 -7.87
N ALA A 10 -0.01 -5.73 -6.83
CA ALA A 10 1.10 -4.78 -6.90
C ALA A 10 2.43 -5.46 -7.29
N ALA A 11 2.56 -6.77 -7.03
CA ALA A 11 3.69 -7.61 -7.42
C ALA A 11 3.62 -8.12 -8.88
N ASP A 12 2.42 -8.17 -9.46
CA ASP A 12 2.10 -8.97 -10.65
C ASP A 12 1.78 -8.10 -11.88
N GLY A 13 2.28 -6.86 -11.91
CA GLY A 13 2.16 -5.97 -13.08
C GLY A 13 0.83 -5.21 -13.18
N ALA A 14 0.07 -5.12 -12.09
CA ALA A 14 -1.10 -4.24 -12.02
C ALA A 14 -0.73 -2.78 -12.32
N THR A 15 -1.63 -2.07 -13.00
CA THR A 15 -1.49 -0.62 -13.17
C THR A 15 -1.85 0.11 -11.87
N LEU A 16 -1.31 1.31 -11.68
CA LEU A 16 -1.63 2.13 -10.50
C LEU A 16 -3.14 2.40 -10.37
N ASP A 17 -3.82 2.71 -11.46
CA ASP A 17 -5.28 2.92 -11.48
C ASP A 17 -6.04 1.67 -11.00
N SER A 18 -5.58 0.47 -11.37
CA SER A 18 -6.22 -0.77 -10.93
C SER A 18 -5.96 -1.11 -9.45
N LEU A 19 -4.89 -0.56 -8.87
CA LEU A 19 -4.61 -0.66 -7.43
C LEU A 19 -5.50 0.31 -6.65
N ILE A 20 -5.64 1.55 -7.14
CA ILE A 20 -6.59 2.54 -6.60
C ILE A 20 -8.01 1.97 -6.61
N ALA A 21 -8.45 1.42 -7.75
CA ALA A 21 -9.78 0.83 -7.88
C ALA A 21 -10.02 -0.33 -6.90
N SER A 22 -9.00 -1.14 -6.60
CA SER A 22 -9.14 -2.23 -5.63
C SER A 22 -9.15 -1.74 -4.19
N ALA A 23 -8.38 -0.72 -3.85
CA ALA A 23 -8.43 -0.11 -2.53
C ALA A 23 -9.80 0.55 -2.30
N ALA A 24 -10.35 1.24 -3.30
CA ALA A 24 -11.71 1.79 -3.28
C ALA A 24 -12.75 0.68 -3.12
N SER A 25 -12.64 -0.42 -3.87
CA SER A 25 -13.54 -1.56 -3.70
C SER A 25 -13.43 -2.21 -2.32
N ALA A 26 -12.25 -2.24 -1.70
CA ALA A 26 -12.08 -2.73 -0.34
C ALA A 26 -12.73 -1.78 0.68
N HIS A 27 -12.56 -0.47 0.50
CA HIS A 27 -13.22 0.54 1.32
C HIS A 27 -14.74 0.42 1.24
N ASP A 28 -15.31 0.37 0.04
CA ASP A 28 -16.75 0.25 -0.19
C ASP A 28 -17.32 -1.10 0.29
N GLY A 29 -16.47 -2.13 0.32
CA GLY A 29 -16.76 -3.43 0.90
C GLY A 29 -16.74 -3.47 2.43
N GLY A 30 -16.42 -2.35 3.09
CA GLY A 30 -16.38 -2.23 4.55
C GLY A 30 -15.13 -2.82 5.21
N PHE A 31 -14.05 -3.01 4.46
CA PHE A 31 -12.76 -3.41 5.05
C PHE A 31 -12.11 -2.22 5.76
N ASP A 32 -11.53 -2.48 6.94
CA ASP A 32 -10.87 -1.45 7.73
C ASP A 32 -9.52 -1.01 7.14
N SER A 33 -8.89 -1.87 6.32
CA SER A 33 -7.56 -1.59 5.77
C SER A 33 -7.22 -2.37 4.50
N TRP A 34 -6.29 -1.83 3.71
CA TRP A 34 -5.78 -2.43 2.48
C TRP A 34 -4.25 -2.51 2.51
N TRP A 35 -3.71 -3.69 2.16
CA TRP A 35 -2.32 -4.04 2.36
C TRP A 35 -1.68 -4.60 1.09
N ILE A 36 -0.44 -4.20 0.79
CA ILE A 36 0.33 -4.73 -0.34
C ILE A 36 1.71 -5.24 0.06
N PRO A 37 2.29 -6.21 -0.66
CA PRO A 37 3.66 -6.64 -0.44
C PRO A 37 4.64 -5.65 -1.09
N GLN A 38 5.86 -5.58 -0.56
CA GLN A 38 7.00 -5.12 -1.33
C GLN A 38 7.76 -6.32 -1.86
N ILE A 39 7.67 -6.54 -3.17
CA ILE A 39 8.42 -7.58 -3.87
C ILE A 39 8.93 -7.02 -5.21
N PHE A 40 8.45 -7.54 -6.33
CA PHE A 40 8.68 -7.03 -7.69
C PHE A 40 7.68 -5.93 -8.05
N GLY A 41 7.92 -5.24 -9.16
CA GLY A 41 7.06 -4.18 -9.64
C GLY A 41 7.30 -2.85 -8.91
N TYR A 42 6.23 -2.21 -8.47
CA TYR A 42 6.30 -0.89 -7.87
C TYR A 42 6.90 -0.88 -6.45
N GLU A 43 7.39 0.28 -6.03
CA GLU A 43 7.79 0.52 -4.64
C GLU A 43 6.52 0.72 -3.78
N ALA A 44 6.32 -0.13 -2.77
CA ALA A 44 5.06 -0.27 -2.07
C ALA A 44 4.66 1.01 -1.31
N LEU A 45 5.59 1.66 -0.62
CA LEU A 45 5.28 2.88 0.13
C LEU A 45 4.82 4.01 -0.81
N SER A 46 5.47 4.14 -1.97
CA SER A 46 5.10 5.09 -3.01
C SER A 46 3.71 4.83 -3.59
N VAL A 47 3.35 3.56 -3.80
CA VAL A 47 1.98 3.17 -4.20
C VAL A 47 0.97 3.54 -3.12
N LEU A 48 1.25 3.24 -1.85
CA LEU A 48 0.37 3.60 -0.74
C LEU A 48 0.16 5.10 -0.63
N ALA A 49 1.18 5.92 -0.93
CA ALA A 49 1.04 7.38 -0.96
C ALA A 49 -0.02 7.84 -1.97
N VAL A 50 0.03 7.27 -3.19
CA VAL A 50 -0.94 7.62 -4.25
C VAL A 50 -2.33 7.08 -3.92
N VAL A 51 -2.42 5.84 -3.44
CA VAL A 51 -3.69 5.22 -3.07
C VAL A 51 -4.36 5.97 -1.92
N GLY A 52 -3.60 6.37 -0.89
CA GLY A 52 -4.14 7.11 0.26
C GLY A 52 -4.67 8.49 -0.11
N HIS A 53 -4.08 9.11 -1.14
CA HIS A 53 -4.60 10.35 -1.69
C HIS A 53 -5.92 10.15 -2.47
N ALA A 54 -6.06 9.04 -3.19
CA ALA A 54 -7.21 8.75 -4.04
C ALA A 54 -8.39 8.11 -3.29
N VAL A 55 -8.12 7.38 -2.22
CA VAL A 55 -9.10 6.65 -1.41
C VAL A 55 -8.96 7.11 0.04
N PRO A 56 -9.63 8.21 0.44
CA PRO A 56 -9.60 8.68 1.82
C PRO A 56 -10.22 7.65 2.78
N ASP A 57 -9.90 7.78 4.07
CA ASP A 57 -10.50 7.03 5.19
C ASP A 57 -10.24 5.51 5.28
N ILE A 58 -9.61 4.87 4.29
CA ILE A 58 -9.10 3.49 4.43
C ILE A 58 -7.68 3.47 5.03
N ALA A 59 -7.44 2.62 6.05
CA ALA A 59 -6.08 2.44 6.55
C ALA A 59 -5.23 1.65 5.54
N LEU A 60 -3.99 2.07 5.37
CA LEU A 60 -3.07 1.48 4.40
C LEU A 60 -1.87 0.87 5.10
N GLY A 61 -1.30 -0.18 4.50
CA GLY A 61 -0.09 -0.79 5.06
C GLY A 61 0.64 -1.72 4.10
N THR A 62 1.83 -2.12 4.53
CA THR A 62 2.64 -3.10 3.81
C THR A 62 2.67 -4.43 4.56
N ALA A 63 2.51 -5.53 3.85
CA ALA A 63 2.61 -6.88 4.39
C ALA A 63 3.45 -7.77 3.45
N VAL A 64 4.77 -7.56 3.35
CA VAL A 64 5.68 -6.79 4.22
C VAL A 64 6.70 -5.99 3.39
N VAL A 65 7.55 -5.18 4.04
CA VAL A 65 8.75 -4.57 3.40
C VAL A 65 10.03 -5.30 3.80
N PRO A 66 10.87 -5.76 2.84
CA PRO A 66 12.22 -6.25 3.13
C PRO A 66 13.11 -5.13 3.66
N THR A 67 13.67 -5.30 4.86
CA THR A 67 14.51 -4.29 5.53
C THR A 67 15.99 -4.40 5.17
N TYR A 68 16.51 -5.61 4.94
CA TYR A 68 17.93 -5.85 4.63
C TYR A 68 18.48 -5.18 3.36
N PRO A 69 17.77 -5.13 2.22
CA PRO A 69 18.34 -4.60 0.98
C PRO A 69 18.27 -3.07 0.86
N ARG A 70 17.84 -2.35 1.90
CA ARG A 70 17.53 -0.91 1.84
C ARG A 70 18.25 -0.14 2.94
N HIS A 71 18.62 1.09 2.63
CA HIS A 71 19.21 1.98 3.62
C HIS A 71 18.14 2.43 4.63
N PRO A 72 18.35 2.27 5.95
CA PRO A 72 17.31 2.49 6.96
C PRO A 72 16.82 3.94 7.00
N MET A 73 17.70 4.92 6.79
CA MET A 73 17.29 6.34 6.76
C MET A 73 16.38 6.65 5.56
N THR A 74 16.62 6.02 4.41
CA THR A 74 15.77 6.22 3.22
C THR A 74 14.40 5.61 3.45
N MET A 75 14.33 4.42 4.06
CA MET A 75 13.06 3.81 4.45
C MET A 75 12.28 4.66 5.45
N ALA A 76 12.96 5.23 6.45
CA ALA A 76 12.33 6.11 7.42
C ALA A 76 11.77 7.40 6.79
N GLN A 77 12.50 8.00 5.86
CA GLN A 77 12.04 9.19 5.12
C GLN A 77 10.83 8.87 4.22
N LEU A 78 10.83 7.72 3.54
CA LEU A 78 9.68 7.27 2.76
C LEU A 78 8.46 7.07 3.67
N ALA A 79 8.60 6.35 4.78
CA ALA A 79 7.51 6.15 5.74
C ALA A 79 6.98 7.48 6.29
N LEU A 80 7.87 8.44 6.60
CA LEU A 80 7.49 9.78 7.04
C LEU A 80 6.70 10.55 5.99
N THR A 81 7.04 10.39 4.71
CA THR A 81 6.35 11.07 3.61
C THR A 81 4.96 10.47 3.37
N VAL A 82 4.82 9.15 3.47
CA VAL A 82 3.57 8.43 3.19
C VAL A 82 2.52 8.60 4.29
N GLN A 83 2.95 8.79 5.54
CA GLN A 83 2.02 8.99 6.66
C GLN A 83 1.51 10.44 6.83
N ALA A 84 1.96 11.37 5.99
CA ALA A 84 1.63 12.78 6.07
C ALA A 84 0.28 13.09 5.40
#